data_AF-A0A2L2YU21-F1
#
_entry.id   AF-A0A2L2YU21-F1
#
_cell.length_a   1.000
_cell.length_b   1.000
_cell.length_c   1.000
_cell.angle_alpha   90.00
_cell.angle_beta   90.00
_cell.angle_gamma   90.00
#
_symmetry.space_group_name_H-M   'P 1'
#
loop_
_entity.id
_entity.type
_entity.pdbx_description
1 polymer ?
#
loop_
_entity_poly.entity_id
_entity_poly.type
_entity_poly.pdbx_seq_one_letter_code
_entity_poly.pdbx_strand_id
1 'polypeptide(L)'
;YCAKECLPLLIQMINAPESRSEENERATENAISSITKIFMSNNPSVNTDEIIPVWIPWLPIWEDEEEAKYVFIVLCTLLESNTAPLLGPENRSPG
;
A
#
# COMPACT_ATOMS: atom_id res chain seq x y z
N TYR A 1 3.04 -12.47 15.69
CA TYR A 1 4.06 -11.87 14.82
C TYR A 1 3.76 -10.39 14.70
N CYS A 2 4.67 -9.53 15.13
CA CYS A 2 4.42 -8.09 15.13
C CYS A 2 4.37 -7.60 13.68
N ALA A 3 3.31 -6.91 13.28
CA ALA A 3 3.16 -6.36 11.92
C ALA A 3 4.40 -5.56 11.45
N LYS A 4 5.12 -4.94 12.40
CA LYS A 4 6.40 -4.25 12.18
C LYS A 4 7.53 -5.15 11.64
N GLU A 5 7.58 -6.42 12.04
CA GLU A 5 8.65 -7.35 11.63
C GLU A 5 8.41 -7.90 10.22
N CYS A 6 7.15 -8.02 9.81
CA CYS A 6 6.78 -8.51 8.49
C CYS A 6 6.89 -7.43 7.41
N LEU A 7 6.73 -6.15 7.77
CA LEU A 7 6.69 -5.04 6.82
C LEU A 7 7.94 -4.97 5.92
N PRO A 8 9.18 -5.01 6.44
CA PRO A 8 10.38 -4.94 5.59
C PRO A 8 10.50 -6.13 4.64
N LEU A 9 10.07 -7.32 5.07
CA LEU A 9 10.11 -8.54 4.26
C LEU A 9 9.09 -8.46 3.11
N LEU A 10 7.88 -7.96 3.38
CA LEU A 10 6.86 -7.73 2.35
C LEU A 10 7.33 -6.68 1.34
N ILE A 11 7.92 -5.58 1.81
CA ILE A 11 8.50 -4.54 0.94
C ILE A 11 9.60 -5.11 0.04
N GLN A 12 10.49 -5.94 0.60
CA GLN A 12 11.58 -6.54 -0.16
C GLN A 12 11.06 -7.51 -1.24
N MET A 13 10.02 -8.29 -0.92
CA MET A 13 9.35 -9.16 -1.88
C MET A 13 8.70 -8.37 -3.02
N ILE A 14 7.99 -7.29 -2.71
CA ILE A 14 7.30 -6.46 -3.72
C ILE A 14 8.29 -5.78 -4.66
N ASN A 15 9.45 -5.34 -4.15
CA ASN A 15 10.47 -4.66 -4.95
C ASN A 15 11.48 -5.62 -5.62
N ALA A 16 11.27 -6.94 -5.55
CA ALA A 16 12.13 -7.89 -6.25
C ALA A 16 11.99 -7.72 -7.78
N PRO A 17 13.07 -7.89 -8.57
CA PRO A 17 13.04 -7.65 -10.02
C PRO A 17 11.94 -8.40 -10.80
N GLU A 18 11.63 -9.63 -10.35
CA GLU A 18 10.65 -10.51 -10.98
C GLU A 18 9.30 -10.53 -10.23
N SER A 19 9.04 -9.55 -9.35
CA SER A 19 7.83 -9.56 -8.52
C SER A 19 6.53 -9.45 -9.34
N ARG A 20 6.61 -8.80 -10.50
CA ARG A 20 5.49 -8.61 -11.46
C ARG A 20 5.53 -9.59 -12.65
N SER A 21 6.27 -10.70 -12.55
CA SER A 21 6.15 -11.78 -13.54
C SER A 21 4.84 -12.54 -13.35
N GLU A 22 4.35 -13.21 -14.40
CA GLU A 22 3.10 -14.00 -14.35
C GLU A 22 3.09 -15.04 -13.21
N GLU A 23 4.24 -15.61 -12.87
CA GLU A 23 4.38 -16.59 -11.77
C GLU A 23 4.26 -15.94 -10.38
N ASN A 24 4.75 -14.72 -10.23
CA ASN A 24 4.89 -14.05 -8.93
C ASN A 24 3.82 -12.99 -8.66
N GLU A 25 3.13 -12.51 -9.69
CA GLU A 25 2.23 -11.37 -9.62
C GLU A 25 1.16 -11.53 -8.54
N ARG A 26 0.44 -12.65 -8.54
CA ARG A 26 -0.56 -12.97 -7.51
C ARG A 26 0.02 -12.93 -6.09
N ALA A 27 1.25 -13.39 -5.89
CA ALA A 27 1.90 -13.38 -4.57
C ALA A 27 2.31 -11.95 -4.16
N THR A 28 2.82 -11.18 -5.11
CA THR A 28 3.18 -9.77 -4.95
C THR A 28 1.96 -8.91 -4.63
N GLU A 29 0.84 -9.11 -5.32
CA GLU A 29 -0.40 -8.37 -5.06
C GLU A 29 -1.01 -8.72 -3.70
N ASN A 30 -0.95 -9.99 -3.29
CA ASN A 30 -1.31 -10.39 -1.93
C ASN A 30 -0.44 -9.72 -0.85
N ALA A 31 0.85 -9.51 -1.13
CA ALA A 31 1.73 -8.77 -0.23
C ALA A 31 1.35 -7.28 -0.17
N ILE A 32 1.03 -6.65 -1.31
CA ILE A 32 0.55 -5.25 -1.38
C ILE A 32 -0.75 -5.09 -0.59
N SER A 33 -1.72 -6.00 -0.76
CA SER A 33 -2.96 -5.98 0.02
C SER A 33 -2.70 -6.18 1.52
N SER A 34 -1.78 -7.09 1.88
CA SER A 34 -1.39 -7.30 3.27
C SER A 34 -0.81 -6.04 3.92
N ILE A 35 0.06 -5.30 3.22
CA ILE A 35 0.57 -4.00 3.70
C ILE A 35 -0.58 -3.01 3.90
N THR A 36 -1.53 -2.97 2.96
CA THR A 36 -2.73 -2.12 3.04
C THR A 36 -3.50 -2.37 4.33
N LYS A 37 -3.77 -3.65 4.66
CA LYS A 37 -4.47 -4.05 5.89
C LYS A 37 -3.66 -3.71 7.14
N ILE A 38 -2.33 -3.83 7.09
CA ILE A 38 -1.44 -3.53 8.22
C ILE A 38 -1.53 -2.05 8.62
N PHE A 39 -1.38 -1.11 7.70
CA PHE A 39 -1.43 0.30 8.09
C PHE A 39 -2.86 0.79 8.36
N MET A 40 -3.88 0.17 7.76
CA MET A 40 -5.29 0.44 8.10
C MET A 40 -5.69 -0.06 9.50
N SER A 41 -4.89 -0.95 10.11
CA SER A 41 -5.17 -1.45 11.47
C SER A 41 -4.92 -0.42 12.60
N ASN A 42 -4.49 0.80 12.28
CA ASN A 42 -4.10 1.84 13.24
C ASN A 42 -3.05 1.35 14.26
N ASN A 43 -2.15 0.47 13.82
CA ASN A 43 -1.12 -0.07 14.69
C ASN A 43 -0.09 1.02 15.03
N PRO A 44 0.09 1.39 16.31
CA PRO A 44 0.99 2.49 16.71
C PRO A 44 2.47 2.21 16.42
N SER A 45 2.82 0.96 16.09
CA SER A 45 4.20 0.58 15.71
C SER A 45 4.51 0.78 14.23
N VAL A 46 3.54 1.23 13.44
CA VAL A 46 3.61 1.39 11.98
C VAL A 46 3.36 2.86 11.63
N ASN A 47 4.32 3.50 10.97
CA ASN A 47 4.15 4.89 10.52
C ASN A 47 3.44 4.92 9.16
N THR A 48 2.13 5.13 9.17
CA THR A 48 1.30 5.16 7.97
C THR A 48 1.71 6.26 6.99
N ASP A 49 2.16 7.42 7.49
CA ASP A 49 2.59 8.56 6.65
C ASP A 49 3.84 8.25 5.83
N GLU A 50 4.70 7.34 6.30
CA GLU A 50 5.88 6.86 5.56
C GLU A 50 5.54 5.74 4.57
N ILE A 51 4.53 4.93 4.86
CA ILE A 51 4.17 3.78 4.04
C ILE A 51 3.34 4.18 2.83
N ILE A 52 2.41 5.13 2.98
CA ILE A 52 1.51 5.54 1.89
C ILE A 52 2.30 5.95 0.63
N PRO A 53 3.32 6.83 0.68
CA PRO A 53 4.09 7.23 -0.50
C PRO A 53 4.82 6.06 -1.19
N VAL A 54 5.21 5.04 -0.43
CA VAL A 54 5.89 3.85 -0.93
C VAL A 54 4.91 2.83 -1.52
N TRP A 55 3.69 2.80 -0.99
CA TRP A 55 2.62 1.90 -1.43
C TRP A 55 1.98 2.34 -2.75
N ILE A 56 1.82 3.64 -2.98
CA ILE A 56 1.17 4.19 -4.19
C ILE A 56 1.79 3.67 -5.50
N PRO A 57 3.14 3.66 -5.68
CA PRO A 57 3.77 3.12 -6.89
C PRO A 57 3.53 1.64 -7.15
N TRP A 58 3.06 0.87 -6.17
CA TRP A 58 2.79 -0.56 -6.35
C TRP A 58 1.41 -0.84 -6.95
N LEU A 59 0.54 0.17 -7.04
CA LEU A 59 -0.78 0.05 -7.65
C LEU A 59 -0.71 0.23 -9.18
N PRO A 60 -1.66 -0.34 -9.96
CA PRO A 60 -2.83 -1.10 -9.52
C PRO A 60 -2.53 -2.56 -9.17
N ILE A 61 -3.52 -3.23 -8.56
CA ILE A 61 -3.57 -4.68 -8.42
C ILE A 61 -4.85 -5.22 -9.08
N TRP A 62 -4.84 -6.47 -9.57
CA TRP A 62 -5.98 -7.04 -10.33
C TRP A 62 -6.16 -8.57 -10.25
N GLU A 63 -5.20 -9.32 -9.72
CA GLU A 63 -5.22 -10.79 -9.68
C GLU A 63 -6.33 -11.35 -8.78
N ASP A 64 -6.61 -10.66 -7.67
CA ASP A 64 -7.67 -11.02 -6.74
C ASP A 64 -8.67 -9.86 -6.64
N GLU A 65 -9.89 -10.10 -7.13
CA GLU A 65 -10.93 -9.08 -7.21
C GLU A 65 -11.36 -8.57 -5.82
N GLU A 66 -11.36 -9.42 -4.80
CA GLU A 66 -11.74 -9.01 -3.44
C GLU A 66 -10.64 -8.14 -2.83
N GLU A 67 -9.38 -8.53 -3.00
CA GLU A 67 -8.24 -7.75 -2.53
C GLU A 67 -8.11 -6.42 -3.29
N ALA A 68 -8.32 -6.43 -4.60
CA ALA A 68 -8.33 -5.23 -5.44
C ALA A 68 -9.41 -4.26 -4.97
N LYS A 69 -10.66 -4.72 -4.79
CA LYS A 69 -11.76 -3.90 -4.26
C LYS A 69 -11.39 -3.26 -2.93
N TYR A 70 -10.83 -4.02 -2.00
CA TYR A 70 -10.41 -3.51 -0.70
C TYR A 70 -9.33 -2.42 -0.84
N VAL A 71 -8.28 -2.69 -1.63
CA VAL A 71 -7.18 -1.76 -1.89
C VAL A 71 -7.66 -0.45 -2.51
N PHE A 72 -8.56 -0.51 -3.49
CA PHE A 72 -9.13 0.69 -4.12
C PHE A 72 -10.07 1.46 -3.18
N ILE A 73 -10.84 0.79 -2.32
CA ILE A 73 -11.64 1.45 -1.27
C ILE A 73 -10.74 2.23 -0.30
N VAL A 74 -9.61 1.64 0.11
CA VAL A 74 -8.62 2.31 0.96
C VAL A 74 -8.01 3.50 0.23
N LEU A 75 -7.64 3.36 -1.05
CA LEU A 75 -7.14 4.47 -1.87
C LEU A 75 -8.13 5.65 -1.90
N CYS A 76 -9.42 5.38 -2.16
CA CYS A 76 -10.47 6.39 -2.15
C CYS A 76 -10.63 7.05 -0.78
N THR A 77 -10.62 6.26 0.30
CA THR A 77 -10.72 6.76 1.67
C THR A 77 -9.57 7.72 2.01
N LEU A 78 -8.35 7.37 1.62
CA LEU A 78 -7.17 8.21 1.83
C LEU A 78 -7.29 9.53 1.03
N LEU A 79 -7.72 9.47 -0.23
CA LEU A 79 -7.96 10.66 -1.06
C LEU A 79 -9.01 11.60 -0.45
N GLU A 80 -10.14 11.05 0.03
CA GLU A 80 -11.21 11.81 0.68
C GLU A 80 -10.76 12.43 2.00
N SER A 81 -9.87 11.76 2.74
CA SER A 81 -9.34 12.24 4.02
C SER A 81 -8.32 13.39 3.89
N ASN A 82 -8.02 13.83 2.66
CA ASN A 82 -6.99 14.85 2.38
C ASN A 82 -5.64 14.50 3.04
N THR A 83 -5.24 13.23 3.03
CA THR A 83 -3.93 12.84 3.56
C THR A 83 -2.86 13.52 2.69
N ALA A 84 -2.18 14.51 3.28
CA ALA A 84 -1.14 15.31 2.63
C ALA A 84 -0.03 14.52 1.88
N PRO A 85 0.28 13.23 2.17
CA PRO A 85 1.24 12.45 1.40
C PRO A 85 0.77 12.00 0.01
N LEU A 86 -0.55 11.96 -0.25
CA LEU A 86 -1.10 11.53 -1.54
C LEU A 86 -1.09 12.63 -2.61
N LEU A 87 -1.18 13.87 -2.16
CA LEU A 87 -1.18 15.03 -3.01
C LEU A 87 0.26 15.50 -3.09
N GLY A 88 0.88 15.37 -4.26
CA GLY A 88 2.18 15.99 -4.53
C GLY A 88 2.18 17.47 -4.09
N PRO A 89 3.36 18.08 -3.86
CA PRO A 89 3.46 19.45 -3.33
C PRO A 89 2.65 20.50 -4.11
N GLU A 90 2.28 20.22 -5.37
CA GLU A 90 1.43 21.01 -6.24
C GLU A 90 -0.08 21.07 -5.87
N ASN A 91 -0.59 20.12 -5.10
CA ASN A 91 -2.01 20.05 -4.72
C ASN A 91 -2.30 20.45 -3.26
N ARG A 92 -1.32 21.01 -2.55
CA ARG A 92 -1.58 21.68 -1.27
C ARG A 92 -2.21 23.03 -1.56
N SER A 93 -3.51 23.16 -1.29
CA SER A 93 -4.21 24.45 -1.34
C SER A 93 -3.42 25.52 -0.58
N PRO A 94 -3.17 26.71 -1.16
CA PRO A 94 -2.63 27.81 -0.39
C PRO A 94 -3.77 28.44 0.42
N GLY A 95 -3.68 28.37 1.75
CA GLY A 95 -4.39 29.27 2.68
C GLY A 95 -5.87 28.99 2.90
#